data_AF-A0ABD2PTZ3-F1
#
_entry.id   AF-A0ABD2PTZ3-F1
#
_cell.length_a   1.000
_cell.length_b   1.000
_cell.length_c   1.000
_cell.angle_alpha   90.00
_cell.angle_beta   90.00
_cell.angle_gamma   90.00
#
_symmetry.space_group_name_H-M   'P 1'
#
loop_
_entity.id
_entity.type
_entity.pdbx_description
1 polymer ?
#
loop_
_entity_poly.entity_id
_entity_poly.type
_entity_poly.pdbx_seq_one_letter_code
_entity_poly.pdbx_strand_id
1 'polypeptide(L)'
;MNAAQRKAFSQVFKQKLTLIQGPPGTGKTTISAYLAHANVFFKNGKVLISSHSNQAVDNICIRIIQQFPNTKIVRVLSRGSELNEFVKENPALSSYYLHRIAYECRKELKEMRKAHLENTERGNQMKKHFLDLLDSTESLLLPKFDIICATCITAGDKRFTSLEFNLVIVDEATQCIEPYTLIPFAIGASCRARHLVLVGDQCQLGPVVQIQDSPISISLFERLVHKNYPVCLLTVGYKPRY
;
A
#
# COMPACT_ATOMS: atom_id res chain seq x y z
N MET A 1 17.80 4.64 13.23
CA MET A 1 16.71 5.61 13.52
C MET A 1 17.20 6.67 14.49
N ASN A 2 16.83 7.94 14.29
CA ASN A 2 17.11 9.04 15.23
C ASN A 2 16.07 9.12 16.37
N ALA A 3 16.24 10.05 17.32
CA ALA A 3 15.34 10.20 18.47
C ALA A 3 13.89 10.51 18.07
N ALA A 4 13.67 11.39 17.08
CA ALA A 4 12.34 11.74 16.59
C ALA A 4 11.63 10.53 15.97
N GLN A 5 12.35 9.76 15.14
CA GLN A 5 11.86 8.53 14.54
C GLN A 5 11.53 7.47 15.61
N ARG A 6 12.37 7.32 16.66
CA ARG A 6 12.08 6.41 17.78
C ARG A 6 10.83 6.81 18.56
N LYS A 7 10.63 8.11 18.79
CA LYS A 7 9.42 8.63 19.44
C LYS A 7 8.18 8.32 18.60
N ALA A 8 8.21 8.63 17.30
CA ALA A 8 7.12 8.35 16.38
C ALA A 8 6.78 6.85 16.35
N PHE A 9 7.81 6.01 16.25
CA PHE A 9 7.66 4.56 16.28
C PHE A 9 6.99 4.04 17.56
N SER A 10 7.40 4.55 18.72
CA SER A 10 6.75 4.17 19.99
C SER A 10 5.30 4.61 20.06
N GLN A 11 4.94 5.77 19.49
CA GLN A 11 3.57 6.30 19.55
C GLN A 11 2.59 5.49 18.71
N VAL A 12 3.00 5.02 17.53
CA VAL A 12 2.16 4.21 16.64
C VAL A 12 1.53 3.02 17.35
N PHE A 13 2.30 2.30 18.17
CA PHE A 13 1.79 1.12 18.88
C PHE A 13 1.03 1.42 20.17
N LYS A 14 0.94 2.70 20.58
CA LYS A 14 0.21 3.16 21.76
C LYS A 14 -1.15 3.80 21.41
N GLN A 15 -1.32 4.27 20.17
CA GLN A 15 -2.49 5.00 19.73
C GLN A 15 -3.20 4.27 18.57
N LYS A 16 -4.50 4.49 18.43
CA LYS A 16 -5.29 3.92 17.32
C LYS A 16 -5.05 4.60 15.98
N LEU A 17 -4.73 5.89 16.02
CA LEU A 17 -4.36 6.71 14.87
C LEU A 17 -3.09 7.47 15.21
N THR A 18 -2.17 7.58 14.27
CA THR A 18 -0.95 8.37 14.43
C THR A 18 -0.63 9.10 13.14
N LEU A 19 -0.36 10.41 13.23
CA LEU A 19 0.12 11.23 12.12
C LEU A 19 1.64 11.37 12.25
N ILE A 20 2.37 11.05 11.18
CA ILE A 20 3.81 11.25 11.08
C ILE A 20 4.06 12.27 9.98
N GLN A 21 4.67 13.40 10.35
CA GLN A 21 5.05 14.46 9.42
C GLN A 21 6.56 14.55 9.30
N GLY A 22 7.07 14.81 8.10
CA GLY A 22 8.48 15.12 7.93
C GLY A 22 8.83 15.72 6.57
N PRO A 23 9.70 16.75 6.51
CA PRO A 23 10.29 17.28 5.27
C PRO A 23 10.88 16.22 4.32
N PRO A 24 11.14 16.54 3.05
CA PRO A 24 11.88 15.66 2.15
C PRO A 24 13.21 15.21 2.77
N GLY A 25 13.56 13.94 2.63
CA GLY A 25 14.82 13.39 3.17
C GLY A 25 14.84 13.08 4.68
N THR A 26 13.74 13.27 5.41
CA THR A 26 13.64 12.93 6.87
C THR A 26 13.38 11.45 7.17
N GLY A 27 13.31 10.63 6.13
CA GLY A 27 13.14 9.18 6.25
C GLY A 27 11.70 8.75 6.54
N LYS A 28 10.68 9.48 6.05
CA LYS A 28 9.25 9.09 6.12
C LYS A 28 9.00 7.65 5.64
N THR A 29 9.35 7.35 4.39
CA THR A 29 9.21 5.99 3.85
C THR A 29 10.06 4.96 4.60
N THR A 30 11.19 5.39 5.17
CA THR A 30 12.03 4.52 6.01
C THR A 30 11.30 4.15 7.29
N ILE A 31 10.73 5.11 8.03
CA ILE A 31 9.97 4.78 9.25
C ILE A 31 8.76 3.91 8.94
N SER A 32 8.07 4.12 7.81
CA SER A 32 6.98 3.24 7.36
C SER A 32 7.45 1.79 7.17
N ALA A 33 8.61 1.58 6.56
CA ALA A 33 9.21 0.24 6.40
C ALA A 33 9.55 -0.41 7.76
N TYR A 34 10.17 0.34 8.68
CA TYR A 34 10.48 -0.15 10.02
C TYR A 34 9.22 -0.51 10.82
N LEU A 35 8.17 0.33 10.76
CA LEU A 35 6.90 0.08 11.42
C LEU A 35 6.25 -1.21 10.93
N ALA A 36 6.22 -1.41 9.61
CA ALA A 36 5.66 -2.59 9.01
C ALA A 36 6.40 -3.87 9.45
N HIS A 37 7.74 -3.87 9.31
CA HIS A 37 8.55 -5.02 9.72
C HIS A 37 8.43 -5.32 11.22
N ALA A 38 8.46 -4.29 12.07
CA ALA A 38 8.32 -4.48 13.51
C ALA A 38 6.95 -5.03 13.90
N ASN A 39 5.87 -4.61 13.22
CA ASN A 39 4.54 -5.16 13.48
C ASN A 39 4.46 -6.65 13.14
N VAL A 40 5.07 -7.06 12.02
CA VAL A 40 5.18 -8.47 11.65
C VAL A 40 5.95 -9.24 12.71
N PHE A 41 7.14 -8.75 13.09
CA PHE A 41 8.05 -9.46 13.99
C PHE A 41 7.55 -9.55 15.44
N PHE A 42 7.02 -8.46 15.99
CA PHE A 42 6.67 -8.40 17.41
C PHE A 42 5.21 -8.70 17.72
N LYS A 43 4.30 -8.50 16.76
CA LYS A 43 2.85 -8.69 16.97
C LYS A 43 2.28 -9.85 16.17
N ASN A 44 3.10 -10.55 15.38
CA ASN A 44 2.68 -11.61 14.45
C ASN A 44 1.45 -11.19 13.61
N GLY A 45 1.47 -9.93 13.14
CA GLY A 45 0.31 -9.27 12.55
C GLY A 45 0.52 -8.89 11.08
N LYS A 46 -0.57 -8.86 10.32
CA LYS A 46 -0.57 -8.51 8.90
C LYS A 46 -0.67 -7.00 8.70
N VAL A 47 0.13 -6.48 7.78
CA VAL A 47 0.24 -5.04 7.49
C VAL A 47 -0.33 -4.73 6.11
N LEU A 48 -1.16 -3.69 6.03
CA LEU A 48 -1.53 -3.05 4.76
C LEU A 48 -0.76 -1.75 4.60
N ILE A 49 -0.05 -1.61 3.49
CA ILE A 49 0.62 -0.37 3.11
C ILE A 49 -0.02 0.18 1.84
N SER A 50 -0.48 1.43 1.90
CA SER A 50 -1.08 2.12 0.78
C SER A 50 -0.52 3.50 0.52
N SER A 51 -0.76 3.99 -0.69
CA SER A 51 -0.49 5.35 -1.11
C SER A 51 -1.37 5.73 -2.31
N HIS A 52 -1.37 7.00 -2.70
CA HIS A 52 -2.18 7.51 -3.82
C HIS A 52 -1.73 6.98 -5.18
N SER A 53 -0.44 6.68 -5.38
CA SER A 53 0.13 6.32 -6.69
C SER A 53 0.92 5.00 -6.65
N ASN A 54 0.99 4.34 -7.82
CA ASN A 54 1.78 3.10 -7.95
C ASN A 54 3.25 3.33 -7.63
N GLN A 55 3.84 4.45 -8.06
CA GLN A 55 5.25 4.75 -7.81
C GLN A 55 5.57 4.89 -6.32
N ALA A 56 4.69 5.55 -5.55
CA ALA A 56 4.88 5.68 -4.11
C ALA A 56 4.82 4.32 -3.38
N VAL A 57 3.87 3.46 -3.77
CA VAL A 57 3.76 2.09 -3.24
C VAL A 57 5.00 1.26 -3.63
N ASP A 58 5.47 1.37 -4.87
CA ASP A 58 6.64 0.62 -5.34
C ASP A 58 7.92 1.06 -4.59
N ASN A 59 8.08 2.36 -4.32
CA ASN A 59 9.21 2.90 -3.56
C ASN A 59 9.29 2.30 -2.14
N ILE A 60 8.15 2.19 -1.44
CA ILE A 60 8.11 1.58 -0.11
C ILE A 60 8.31 0.06 -0.16
N CYS A 61 7.76 -0.63 -1.16
CA CYS A 61 8.03 -2.06 -1.38
C CYS A 61 9.53 -2.32 -1.51
N ILE A 62 10.20 -1.60 -2.41
CA ILE A 62 11.65 -1.74 -2.64
C ILE A 62 12.42 -1.47 -1.34
N ARG A 63 12.02 -0.45 -0.58
CA ARG A 63 12.64 -0.13 0.72
C ARG A 63 12.55 -1.30 1.69
N ILE A 64 11.37 -1.90 1.83
CA ILE A 64 11.13 -3.03 2.73
C ILE A 64 11.93 -4.25 2.27
N ILE A 65 11.90 -4.58 0.98
CA ILE A 65 12.63 -5.71 0.42
C ILE A 65 14.14 -5.59 0.67
N GLN A 66 14.71 -4.41 0.43
CA GLN A 66 16.13 -4.15 0.62
C GLN A 66 16.55 -4.19 2.10
N GLN A 67 15.71 -3.67 3.00
CA GLN A 67 16.03 -3.59 4.42
C GLN A 67 15.70 -4.86 5.21
N PHE A 68 14.67 -5.60 4.79
CA PHE A 68 14.08 -6.72 5.51
C PHE A 68 13.78 -7.90 4.57
N PRO A 69 14.79 -8.51 3.93
CA PRO A 69 14.62 -9.49 2.85
C PRO A 69 13.86 -10.77 3.26
N ASN A 70 13.79 -11.06 4.56
CA ASN A 70 13.08 -12.23 5.09
C ASN A 70 11.58 -11.99 5.35
N THR A 71 11.08 -10.76 5.15
CA THR A 71 9.67 -10.44 5.36
C THR A 71 8.85 -10.81 4.13
N LYS A 72 7.76 -11.57 4.30
CA LYS A 72 6.93 -11.95 3.15
C LYS A 72 6.09 -10.75 2.72
N ILE A 73 6.48 -10.12 1.62
CA ILE A 73 5.82 -8.96 1.04
C ILE A 73 5.21 -9.30 -0.31
N VAL A 74 4.04 -8.72 -0.60
CA VAL A 74 3.41 -8.78 -1.94
C VAL A 74 2.88 -7.42 -2.37
N ARG A 75 3.01 -7.14 -3.66
CA ARG A 75 2.50 -5.95 -4.32
C ARG A 75 1.27 -6.29 -5.16
N VAL A 76 0.13 -5.72 -4.83
CA VAL A 76 -1.15 -5.95 -5.52
C VAL A 76 -1.46 -4.75 -6.40
N LEU A 77 -1.56 -4.95 -7.72
CA LEU A 77 -1.90 -3.90 -8.68
C LEU A 77 -3.41 -3.90 -8.95
N SER A 78 -3.91 -2.83 -9.57
CA SER A 78 -5.28 -2.84 -10.09
C SER A 78 -5.40 -3.91 -11.18
N ARG A 79 -6.55 -4.59 -11.29
CA ARG A 79 -6.74 -5.60 -12.34
C ARG A 79 -6.49 -5.03 -13.75
N GLY A 80 -6.88 -3.77 -13.99
CA GLY A 80 -6.58 -3.08 -15.24
C GLY A 80 -5.07 -2.92 -15.51
N SER A 81 -4.26 -2.70 -14.47
CA SER A 81 -2.80 -2.62 -14.60
C SER A 81 -2.15 -3.99 -14.81
N GLU A 82 -2.67 -5.05 -14.18
CA GLU A 82 -2.12 -6.41 -14.28
C GLU A 82 -2.34 -7.04 -15.65
N LEU A 83 -3.44 -6.68 -16.31
CA LEU A 83 -3.81 -7.17 -17.64
C LEU A 83 -3.29 -6.29 -18.78
N ASN A 84 -2.74 -5.12 -18.47
CA ASN A 84 -2.27 -4.19 -19.48
C ASN A 84 -0.79 -4.41 -19.78
N GLU A 85 -0.50 -4.98 -20.94
CA GLU A 85 0.88 -5.26 -21.39
C GLU A 85 1.73 -3.99 -21.61
N PHE A 86 1.11 -2.82 -21.75
CA PHE A 86 1.79 -1.53 -21.90
C PHE A 86 2.17 -0.88 -20.57
N VAL A 87 1.61 -1.35 -19.45
CA VAL A 87 2.02 -0.85 -18.13
C VAL A 87 3.40 -1.40 -17.83
N LYS A 88 4.40 -0.50 -17.83
CA LYS A 88 5.76 -0.84 -17.41
C LYS A 88 5.77 -1.10 -15.92
N GLU A 89 5.73 -2.37 -15.57
CA GLU A 89 6.04 -2.86 -14.24
C GLU A 89 7.47 -2.46 -13.83
N ASN A 90 7.68 -2.26 -12.54
CA ASN A 90 9.02 -2.04 -12.01
C ASN A 90 9.78 -3.38 -11.99
N PRO A 91 10.91 -3.52 -12.72
CA PRO A 91 11.64 -4.78 -12.78
C PRO A 91 12.10 -5.29 -11.41
N ALA A 92 12.38 -4.39 -10.47
CA ALA A 92 12.77 -4.75 -9.10
C ALA A 92 11.64 -5.41 -8.29
N LEU A 93 10.39 -5.31 -8.76
CA LEU A 93 9.20 -5.85 -8.09
C LEU A 93 8.54 -6.99 -8.87
N SER A 94 9.10 -7.43 -10.00
CA SER A 94 8.53 -8.48 -10.86
C SER A 94 8.13 -9.75 -10.07
N SER A 95 9.01 -10.24 -9.19
CA SER A 95 8.75 -11.43 -8.37
C SER A 95 7.82 -11.19 -7.18
N TYR A 96 7.47 -9.93 -6.92
CA TYR A 96 6.64 -9.51 -5.78
C TYR A 96 5.21 -9.13 -6.20
N TYR A 97 4.92 -9.04 -7.49
CA TYR A 97 3.56 -8.79 -7.96
C TYR A 97 2.67 -10.01 -7.78
N LEU A 98 1.50 -9.83 -7.15
CA LEU A 98 0.58 -10.91 -6.83
C LEU A 98 0.19 -11.76 -8.05
N HIS A 99 -0.21 -11.10 -9.14
CA HIS A 99 -0.64 -11.78 -10.37
C HIS A 99 0.49 -12.64 -10.98
N ARG A 100 1.76 -12.19 -10.91
CA ARG A 100 2.91 -13.00 -11.37
C ARG A 100 3.15 -14.21 -10.49
N ILE A 101 3.05 -14.06 -9.18
CA ILE A 101 3.13 -15.18 -8.24
C ILE A 101 2.01 -16.19 -8.53
N ALA A 102 0.79 -15.73 -8.82
CA ALA A 102 -0.32 -16.58 -9.20
C ALA A 102 -0.04 -17.36 -10.50
N TYR A 103 0.54 -16.71 -11.52
CA TYR A 103 0.93 -17.36 -12.78
C TYR A 103 1.97 -18.46 -12.57
N GLU A 104 2.95 -18.25 -11.69
CA GLU A 104 3.96 -19.27 -11.38
C GLU A 104 3.39 -20.39 -10.50
N CYS A 105 2.42 -20.10 -9.64
CA CYS A 105 1.77 -21.09 -8.79
C CYS A 105 0.78 -22.00 -9.53
N ARG A 106 0.23 -21.55 -10.68
CA ARG A 106 -0.80 -22.30 -11.42
C ARG A 106 -0.54 -22.26 -12.93
N LYS A 107 -0.08 -23.38 -13.48
CA LYS A 107 0.26 -23.54 -14.92
C LYS A 107 -0.85 -23.10 -15.87
N GLU A 108 -2.10 -23.45 -15.55
CA GLU A 108 -3.29 -23.08 -16.33
C GLU A 108 -3.38 -21.54 -16.55
N LEU A 109 -3.10 -20.73 -15.52
CA LEU A 109 -3.07 -19.26 -15.67
C LEU A 109 -1.97 -18.79 -16.62
N LYS A 110 -0.79 -19.42 -16.56
CA LYS A 110 0.37 -19.09 -17.40
C LYS A 110 0.10 -19.39 -18.87
N GLU A 111 -0.58 -20.49 -19.15
CA GLU A 111 -0.98 -20.92 -20.50
C GLU A 111 -2.09 -20.04 -21.07
N MET A 112 -3.09 -19.70 -20.26
CA MET A 112 -4.24 -18.90 -20.68
C MET A 112 -3.94 -17.40 -20.90
N ARG A 113 -2.81 -16.89 -20.38
CA ARG A 113 -2.46 -15.46 -20.38
C ARG A 113 -2.54 -14.80 -21.77
N LYS A 114 -2.13 -15.51 -22.83
CA LYS A 114 -2.20 -14.95 -24.21
C LYS A 114 -3.51 -15.27 -24.91
N ALA A 115 -4.12 -16.42 -24.60
CA ALA A 115 -5.32 -16.91 -25.26
C ALA A 115 -6.57 -16.07 -24.96
N HIS A 116 -6.60 -15.33 -23.85
CA HIS A 116 -7.75 -14.49 -23.49
C HIS A 116 -7.86 -13.17 -24.27
N LEU A 117 -6.88 -12.85 -25.14
CA LEU A 117 -6.82 -11.56 -25.86
C LEU A 117 -7.66 -11.55 -27.14
N GLU A 118 -8.27 -12.67 -27.51
CA GLU A 118 -9.12 -12.77 -28.70
C GLU A 118 -10.47 -12.06 -28.48
N ASN A 119 -10.83 -11.13 -29.35
CA ASN A 119 -12.13 -10.43 -29.33
C ASN A 119 -13.23 -11.27 -30.01
N THR A 120 -13.50 -12.45 -29.47
CA THR A 120 -14.56 -13.37 -29.92
C THR A 120 -15.47 -13.77 -28.74
N GLU A 121 -16.66 -14.34 -28.99
CA GLU A 121 -17.49 -14.87 -27.90
C GLU A 121 -16.75 -15.93 -27.07
N ARG A 122 -16.00 -16.80 -27.75
CA ARG A 122 -15.12 -17.79 -27.13
C ARG A 122 -14.02 -17.11 -26.30
N GLY A 123 -13.43 -16.03 -26.82
CA GLY A 123 -12.44 -15.22 -26.11
C GLY A 123 -13.00 -14.56 -24.85
N ASN A 124 -14.24 -14.07 -24.89
CA ASN A 124 -14.92 -13.52 -23.71
C ASN A 124 -15.18 -14.56 -22.63
N GLN A 125 -15.62 -15.77 -23.00
CA GLN A 125 -15.78 -16.88 -22.05
C GLN A 125 -14.44 -17.30 -21.45
N MET A 126 -13.39 -17.39 -22.28
CA MET A 126 -12.03 -17.70 -21.84
C MET A 126 -11.48 -16.64 -20.87
N LYS A 127 -11.73 -15.36 -21.16
CA LYS A 127 -11.34 -14.23 -20.30
C LYS A 127 -12.06 -14.29 -18.96
N LYS A 128 -13.36 -14.59 -18.95
CA LYS A 128 -14.11 -14.77 -17.70
C LYS A 128 -13.52 -15.92 -16.87
N HIS A 129 -13.34 -17.09 -17.48
CA HIS A 129 -12.73 -18.25 -16.81
C HIS A 129 -11.35 -17.91 -16.25
N PHE A 130 -10.51 -17.23 -17.03
CA PHE A 130 -9.19 -16.78 -16.59
C PHE A 130 -9.26 -15.86 -15.36
N LEU A 131 -10.17 -14.88 -15.35
CA LEU A 131 -10.32 -13.95 -14.24
C LEU A 131 -10.82 -14.66 -12.97
N ASP A 132 -11.80 -15.56 -13.10
CA ASP A 132 -12.30 -16.35 -11.97
C ASP A 132 -11.20 -17.26 -11.39
N LEU A 133 -10.38 -17.83 -12.27
CA LEU A 133 -9.22 -18.64 -11.91
C LEU A 133 -8.15 -17.82 -11.19
N LEU A 134 -7.89 -16.62 -11.67
CA LEU A 134 -6.90 -15.71 -11.12
C LEU A 134 -7.36 -15.21 -9.75
N ASP A 135 -8.60 -14.77 -9.63
CA ASP A 135 -9.21 -14.32 -8.38
C ASP A 135 -9.17 -15.40 -7.29
N SER A 136 -9.56 -16.63 -7.64
CA SER A 136 -9.53 -17.77 -6.70
C SER A 136 -8.10 -18.12 -6.26
N THR A 137 -7.14 -18.08 -7.18
CA THR A 137 -5.73 -18.33 -6.88
C THR A 137 -5.14 -17.24 -5.99
N GLU A 138 -5.38 -15.97 -6.33
CA GLU A 138 -4.90 -14.80 -5.57
C GLU A 138 -5.49 -14.75 -4.15
N SER A 139 -6.77 -15.10 -4.00
CA SER A 139 -7.44 -15.17 -2.69
C SER A 139 -6.82 -16.20 -1.76
N LEU A 140 -6.28 -17.30 -2.30
CA LEU A 140 -5.55 -18.32 -1.53
C LEU A 140 -4.09 -17.92 -1.23
N LEU A 141 -3.52 -16.99 -2.00
CA LEU A 141 -2.15 -16.52 -1.85
C LEU A 141 -2.03 -15.37 -0.84
N LEU A 142 -2.92 -14.38 -0.90
CA LEU A 142 -2.85 -13.17 -0.07
C LEU A 142 -2.71 -13.43 1.44
N PRO A 143 -3.40 -14.43 2.04
CA PRO A 143 -3.21 -14.76 3.46
C PRO A 143 -1.77 -15.14 3.83
N LYS A 144 -0.96 -15.63 2.88
CA LYS A 144 0.40 -16.13 3.12
C LYS A 144 1.47 -15.04 3.27
N PHE A 145 1.15 -13.79 2.95
CA PHE A 145 2.08 -12.65 3.04
C PHE A 145 1.89 -11.85 4.32
N ASP A 146 2.99 -11.37 4.90
CA ASP A 146 2.98 -10.58 6.13
C ASP A 146 2.63 -9.11 5.85
N ILE A 147 3.14 -8.58 4.73
CA ILE A 147 2.93 -7.21 4.28
C ILE A 147 2.30 -7.22 2.90
N ILE A 148 1.19 -6.51 2.75
CA ILE A 148 0.46 -6.36 1.49
C ILE A 148 0.48 -4.89 1.09
N CYS A 149 1.00 -4.61 -0.09
CA CYS A 149 1.16 -3.25 -0.60
C CYS A 149 0.24 -3.02 -1.80
N ALA A 150 -0.56 -1.97 -1.77
CA ALA A 150 -1.49 -1.61 -2.85
C ALA A 150 -1.78 -0.11 -2.86
N THR A 151 -2.20 0.47 -3.97
CA THR A 151 -2.71 1.85 -3.93
C THR A 151 -3.98 1.92 -3.08
N CYS A 152 -4.31 3.10 -2.56
CA CYS A 152 -5.51 3.30 -1.75
C CYS A 152 -6.78 2.78 -2.44
N ILE A 153 -6.92 3.01 -3.75
CA ILE A 153 -8.06 2.52 -4.53
C ILE A 153 -8.01 0.99 -4.67
N THR A 154 -6.85 0.42 -5.00
CA THR A 154 -6.70 -1.03 -5.16
C THR A 154 -6.93 -1.79 -3.84
N ALA A 155 -6.68 -1.18 -2.68
CA ALA A 155 -7.00 -1.77 -1.39
C ALA A 155 -8.51 -2.07 -1.22
N GLY A 156 -9.39 -1.37 -1.95
CA GLY A 156 -10.84 -1.62 -1.96
C GLY A 156 -11.29 -2.78 -2.85
N ASP A 157 -10.37 -3.47 -3.52
CA ASP A 157 -10.66 -4.62 -4.37
C ASP A 157 -11.19 -5.80 -3.53
N LYS A 158 -12.11 -6.60 -4.09
CA LYS A 158 -12.71 -7.77 -3.45
C LYS A 158 -11.68 -8.78 -2.91
N ARG A 159 -10.48 -8.80 -3.50
CA ARG A 159 -9.34 -9.61 -3.06
C ARG A 159 -8.92 -9.32 -1.61
N PHE A 160 -9.25 -8.14 -1.08
CA PHE A 160 -8.93 -7.75 0.29
C PHE A 160 -10.03 -8.04 1.30
N THR A 161 -11.25 -8.42 0.87
CA THR A 161 -12.44 -8.48 1.74
C THR A 161 -12.30 -9.43 2.92
N SER A 162 -11.58 -10.55 2.76
CA SER A 162 -11.37 -11.55 3.82
C SER A 162 -10.13 -11.29 4.69
N LEU A 163 -9.37 -10.23 4.42
CA LEU A 163 -8.11 -9.95 5.09
C LEU A 163 -8.32 -8.98 6.26
N GLU A 164 -7.70 -9.31 7.39
CA GLU A 164 -7.58 -8.41 8.52
C GLU A 164 -6.17 -7.85 8.62
N PHE A 165 -6.09 -6.56 8.93
CA PHE A 165 -4.82 -5.84 9.12
C PHE A 165 -4.82 -5.18 10.48
N ASN A 166 -3.83 -5.51 11.30
CA ASN A 166 -3.64 -4.89 12.62
C ASN A 166 -2.77 -3.62 12.53
N LEU A 167 -2.15 -3.37 11.39
CA LEU A 167 -1.49 -2.11 11.08
C LEU A 167 -1.82 -1.70 9.64
N VAL A 168 -2.31 -0.47 9.46
CA VAL A 168 -2.52 0.13 8.14
C VAL A 168 -1.76 1.44 8.06
N ILE A 169 -0.88 1.54 7.06
CA ILE A 169 -0.05 2.70 6.80
C ILE A 169 -0.47 3.30 5.47
N VAL A 170 -0.81 4.59 5.45
CA VAL A 170 -0.94 5.37 4.21
C VAL A 170 0.26 6.31 4.11
N ASP A 171 1.19 6.00 3.21
CA ASP A 171 2.35 6.83 2.90
C ASP A 171 1.99 7.87 1.83
N GLU A 172 2.65 9.03 1.86
CA GLU A 172 2.25 10.20 1.06
C GLU A 172 0.77 10.58 1.25
N ALA A 173 0.28 10.51 2.50
CA ALA A 173 -1.12 10.74 2.86
C ALA A 173 -1.60 12.16 2.54
N THR A 174 -0.70 13.15 2.51
CA THR A 174 -1.04 14.53 2.12
C THR A 174 -1.35 14.67 0.64
N GLN A 175 -0.91 13.73 -0.21
CA GLN A 175 -1.25 13.68 -1.64
C GLN A 175 -2.53 12.90 -1.91
N CYS A 176 -3.17 12.32 -0.88
CA CYS A 176 -4.42 11.59 -1.00
C CYS A 176 -5.61 12.51 -0.72
N ILE A 177 -6.63 12.51 -1.60
CA ILE A 177 -7.94 13.00 -1.19
C ILE A 177 -8.45 12.16 -0.02
N GLU A 178 -9.20 12.77 0.89
CA GLU A 178 -9.71 12.08 2.08
C GLU A 178 -10.46 10.77 1.77
N PRO A 179 -11.39 10.71 0.79
CA PRO A 179 -12.08 9.46 0.47
C PRO A 179 -11.15 8.30 0.14
N TYR A 180 -10.03 8.55 -0.55
CA TYR A 180 -9.07 7.50 -0.88
C TYR A 180 -8.37 6.97 0.36
N THR A 181 -8.02 7.84 1.31
CA THR A 181 -7.38 7.44 2.56
C THR A 181 -8.31 6.54 3.41
N LEU A 182 -9.62 6.74 3.31
CA LEU A 182 -10.61 5.95 4.04
C LEU A 182 -10.77 4.53 3.50
N ILE A 183 -10.47 4.27 2.23
CA ILE A 183 -10.59 2.93 1.62
C ILE A 183 -9.73 1.90 2.38
N PRO A 184 -8.39 2.02 2.47
CA PRO A 184 -7.57 1.06 3.20
C PRO A 184 -7.91 1.04 4.70
N PHE A 185 -8.44 2.13 5.27
CA PHE A 185 -8.85 2.18 6.67
C PHE A 185 -10.12 1.37 6.95
N ALA A 186 -11.06 1.32 6.01
CA ALA A 186 -12.30 0.54 6.13
C ALA A 186 -12.09 -0.98 5.98
N ILE A 187 -11.07 -1.39 5.21
CA ILE A 187 -10.81 -2.80 4.91
C ILE A 187 -10.24 -3.54 6.13
N GLY A 188 -10.90 -4.61 6.56
CA GLY A 188 -10.49 -5.39 7.74
C GLY A 188 -10.72 -4.63 9.06
N ALA A 189 -11.67 -3.69 9.10
CA ALA A 189 -12.00 -2.88 10.26
C ALA A 189 -12.47 -3.69 11.49
N SER A 190 -12.87 -4.95 11.31
CA SER A 190 -13.22 -5.88 12.39
C SER A 190 -12.03 -6.22 13.30
N CYS A 191 -10.79 -5.95 12.87
CA CYS A 191 -9.59 -6.20 13.66
C CYS A 191 -9.52 -5.28 14.90
N ARG A 192 -9.80 -5.83 16.09
CA ARG A 192 -9.81 -5.07 17.36
C ARG A 192 -8.46 -4.41 17.72
N ALA A 193 -7.34 -5.03 17.32
CA ALA A 193 -5.99 -4.58 17.65
C ALA A 193 -5.37 -3.65 16.58
N ARG A 194 -6.20 -2.99 15.77
CA ARG A 194 -5.77 -2.18 14.64
C ARG A 194 -5.16 -0.83 15.03
N HIS A 195 -4.07 -0.49 14.37
CA HIS A 195 -3.39 0.81 14.40
C HIS A 195 -3.39 1.41 12.98
N LEU A 196 -3.72 2.70 12.89
CA LEU A 196 -3.77 3.46 11.64
C LEU A 196 -2.66 4.50 11.65
N VAL A 197 -1.92 4.62 10.55
CA VAL A 197 -0.82 5.56 10.41
C VAL A 197 -0.99 6.34 9.12
N LEU A 198 -0.98 7.67 9.24
CA LEU A 198 -0.88 8.57 8.10
C LEU A 198 0.52 9.17 8.10
N VAL A 199 1.26 9.00 7.00
CA VAL A 199 2.60 9.53 6.82
C VAL A 199 2.58 10.51 5.67
N GLY A 200 3.02 11.75 5.89
CA GLY A 200 2.93 12.79 4.87
C GLY A 200 3.69 14.06 5.24
N ASP A 201 3.52 15.10 4.43
CA ASP A 201 4.06 16.42 4.73
C ASP A 201 3.19 17.50 4.09
N GLN A 202 2.51 18.29 4.93
CA GLN A 202 1.60 19.36 4.48
C GLN A 202 2.34 20.54 3.84
N CYS A 203 3.68 20.58 3.96
CA CYS A 203 4.52 21.55 3.27
C CYS A 203 4.94 21.09 1.86
N GLN A 204 4.52 19.89 1.44
CA GLN A 204 4.76 19.35 0.10
C GLN A 204 3.48 19.41 -0.74
N LEU A 205 3.45 18.65 -1.84
CA LEU A 205 2.29 18.58 -2.72
C LEU A 205 1.07 18.03 -1.98
N GLY A 206 -0.07 18.69 -2.19
CA GLY A 206 -1.39 18.21 -1.80
C GLY A 206 -2.01 17.30 -2.88
N PRO A 207 -3.28 16.90 -2.70
CA PRO A 207 -4.02 16.12 -3.67
C PRO A 207 -4.26 16.89 -4.98
N VAL A 208 -4.12 16.22 -6.12
CA VAL A 208 -4.44 16.80 -7.43
C VAL A 208 -5.94 16.64 -7.70
N VAL A 209 -6.66 17.76 -7.77
CA VAL A 209 -8.11 17.81 -8.03
C VAL A 209 -8.39 18.71 -9.22
N GLN A 210 -9.37 18.33 -10.06
CA GLN A 210 -9.72 19.11 -11.26
C GLN A 210 -10.48 20.40 -10.92
N ILE A 211 -11.27 20.37 -9.85
CA ILE A 211 -12.07 21.52 -9.41
C ILE A 211 -11.23 22.31 -8.41
N GLN A 212 -10.90 23.55 -8.78
CA GLN A 212 -10.21 24.50 -7.90
C GLN A 212 -11.06 24.78 -6.65
N ASP A 213 -10.39 24.99 -5.50
CA ASP A 213 -11.00 25.31 -4.20
C ASP A 213 -12.05 24.30 -3.70
N SER A 214 -12.06 23.08 -4.25
CA SER A 214 -12.96 22.03 -3.76
C SER A 214 -12.52 21.57 -2.38
N PRO A 215 -13.44 21.34 -1.41
CA PRO A 215 -13.10 20.80 -0.10
C PRO A 215 -12.33 19.46 -0.14
N ILE A 216 -12.46 18.71 -1.23
CA ILE A 216 -11.73 17.44 -1.44
C ILE A 216 -10.24 17.63 -1.74
N SER A 217 -9.80 18.88 -2.00
CA SER A 217 -8.37 19.25 -2.08
C SER A 217 -7.67 19.18 -0.73
N ILE A 218 -8.41 19.13 0.38
CA ILE A 218 -7.84 18.98 1.71
C ILE A 218 -7.77 17.48 2.03
N SER A 219 -6.55 16.99 2.25
CA SER A 219 -6.32 15.61 2.65
C SER A 219 -6.85 15.34 4.07
N LEU A 220 -7.09 14.06 4.38
CA LEU A 220 -7.43 13.66 5.76
C LEU A 220 -6.32 14.08 6.75
N PHE A 221 -5.06 14.01 6.30
CA PHE A 221 -3.91 14.43 7.09
C PHE A 221 -4.04 15.91 7.48
N GLU A 222 -4.17 16.80 6.50
CA GLU A 222 -4.29 18.25 6.71
C GLU A 222 -5.50 18.61 7.55
N ARG A 223 -6.66 17.98 7.27
CA ARG A 223 -7.88 18.21 8.05
C ARG A 223 -7.69 17.88 9.53
N LEU A 224 -6.99 16.78 9.85
CA LEU A 224 -6.70 16.39 11.23
C LEU A 224 -5.71 17.36 11.89
N VAL A 225 -4.69 17.82 11.16
CA VAL A 225 -3.76 18.85 11.66
C VAL A 225 -4.51 20.16 11.96
N HIS A 226 -5.39 20.61 11.06
CA HIS A 226 -6.24 21.80 11.28
C HIS A 226 -7.18 21.65 12.48
N LYS A 227 -7.54 20.42 12.85
CA LYS A 227 -8.32 20.12 14.06
C LYS A 227 -7.45 19.88 15.30
N ASN A 228 -6.17 20.27 15.26
CA ASN A 228 -5.20 20.14 16.34
C ASN A 228 -4.95 18.68 16.78
N TYR A 229 -5.11 17.71 15.88
CA TYR A 229 -4.73 16.33 16.17
C TYR A 229 -3.20 16.23 16.34
N PRO A 230 -2.67 15.51 17.35
CA PRO A 230 -1.23 15.44 17.58
C PRO A 230 -0.45 14.83 16.41
N VAL A 231 0.69 15.44 16.07
CA VAL A 231 1.58 15.00 14.97
C VAL A 231 2.96 14.63 15.50
N CYS A 232 3.49 13.50 15.03
CA CYS A 232 4.88 13.12 15.19
C CYS A 232 5.76 13.80 14.13
N LEU A 233 6.52 14.81 14.51
CA LEU A 233 7.46 15.48 13.59
C LEU A 233 8.80 14.74 13.49
N LEU A 234 9.24 14.46 12.26
CA LEU A 234 10.58 13.98 11.93
C LEU A 234 11.46 15.19 11.57
N THR A 235 12.42 15.53 12.43
CA THR A 235 13.16 16.81 12.33
C THR A 235 14.59 16.69 11.77
N VAL A 236 15.13 15.47 11.63
CA VAL A 236 16.51 15.27 11.15
C VAL A 236 16.49 14.57 9.80
N GLY A 237 16.93 15.28 8.76
CA GLY A 237 17.14 14.74 7.41
C GLY A 237 18.46 13.98 7.31
N TYR A 238 18.44 12.81 6.66
CA TYR A 238 19.66 12.22 6.10
C TYR A 238 19.78 12.74 4.67
N LYS A 239 20.57 13.80 4.45
CA LYS A 239 21.07 14.07 3.10
C LYS A 239 22.09 12.97 2.78
N PRO A 240 21.96 12.23 1.67
CA PRO A 240 23.07 11.41 1.19
C PRO A 240 24.26 12.36 0.96
N ARG A 241 25.40 12.07 1.57
CA ARG A 241 26.67 12.63 1.07
C ARG A 241 26.93 11.90 -0.24
N TYR A 242 26.75 12.60 -1.35
CA TYR A 242 27.27 12.17 -2.65
C TYR A 242 28.79 12.32 -2.65
#